data_AF-A0A0J9VQH0-F1
#
_entry.id   AF-A0A0J9VQH0-F1
#
_cell.length_a   1.000
_cell.length_b   1.000
_cell.length_c   1.000
_cell.angle_alpha   90.00
_cell.angle_beta   90.00
_cell.angle_gamma   90.00
#
_symmetry.space_group_name_H-M   'P 1'
#
loop_
_entity.id
_entity.type
_entity.pdbx_description
1 polymer ?
#
loop_
_entity_poly.entity_id
_entity_poly.type
_entity_poly.pdbx_seq_one_letter_code
_entity_poly.pdbx_strand_id
1 'polypeptide(L)'
;MVPVHSCFRFMRRVGLDKSREKDGSCADHCIIAEKLMVALRDGRKLIGVLRSWDQFANLVLQSTVERIFAPSPESAGSDRPTGLYADINHGIFLVRGENVLLLGEIDLDRDDDPPPGFELGELDVVKKLAEEKKAVDKAREKARVKKLAKQGFEGENIGEIVL
;
A
#
# COMPACT_ATOMS: atom_id res chain seq x y z
N MET A 1 -12.46 -7.70 0.60
CA MET A 1 -12.89 -6.38 0.09
C MET A 1 -12.97 -5.44 1.28
N VAL A 2 -11.97 -4.57 1.49
CA VAL A 2 -12.13 -3.51 2.51
C VAL A 2 -13.25 -2.62 1.97
N PRO A 3 -14.39 -2.47 2.67
CA PRO A 3 -15.49 -1.70 2.12
C PRO A 3 -15.02 -0.25 1.99
N VAL A 4 -15.26 0.36 0.83
CA VAL A 4 -14.93 1.78 0.56
C VAL A 4 -15.53 2.68 1.65
N HIS A 5 -16.64 2.27 2.28
CA HIS A 5 -17.21 2.88 3.48
C HIS A 5 -16.24 2.99 4.68
N SER A 6 -15.40 1.98 4.92
CA SER A 6 -14.40 2.03 5.99
C SER A 6 -13.28 3.00 5.64
N CYS A 7 -12.91 3.08 4.37
CA CYS A 7 -11.95 4.05 3.84
C CYS A 7 -12.47 5.49 3.97
N PHE A 8 -13.74 5.72 3.64
CA PHE A 8 -14.42 7.02 3.85
C PHE A 8 -14.51 7.42 5.32
N ARG A 9 -14.84 6.49 6.21
CA ARG A 9 -14.91 6.76 7.64
C ARG A 9 -13.53 7.06 8.22
N PHE A 10 -12.50 6.39 7.72
CA PHE A 10 -11.10 6.68 8.03
C PHE A 10 -10.72 8.07 7.52
N MET A 11 -10.95 8.40 6.24
CA MET A 11 -10.66 9.73 5.68
C MET A 11 -11.41 10.86 6.41
N ARG A 12 -12.66 10.64 6.86
CA ARG A 12 -13.40 11.59 7.71
C ARG A 12 -12.83 11.70 9.12
N ARG A 13 -12.35 10.60 9.72
CA ARG A 13 -11.75 10.57 11.06
C ARG A 13 -10.38 11.23 11.10
N VAL A 14 -9.61 11.04 10.05
CA VAL A 14 -8.27 11.61 9.79
C VAL A 14 -8.34 13.13 9.49
N GLY A 15 -9.49 13.76 9.70
CA GLY A 15 -9.58 15.23 9.71
C GLY A 15 -9.56 15.88 8.33
N LEU A 16 -9.79 15.14 7.24
CA LEU A 16 -9.96 15.70 5.90
C LEU A 16 -11.32 16.42 5.72
N ASP A 17 -12.18 16.41 6.74
CA ASP A 17 -13.50 17.08 6.80
C ASP A 17 -13.65 17.97 8.04
N LYS A 18 -12.57 18.63 8.51
CA LYS A 18 -12.65 19.71 9.51
C LYS A 18 -12.88 21.09 8.85
N SER A 19 -13.75 21.15 7.83
CA SER A 19 -14.09 22.41 7.13
C SER A 19 -15.39 23.04 7.62
N ARG A 20 -15.90 22.64 8.78
CA ARG A 20 -17.04 23.29 9.39
C ARG A 20 -16.69 23.65 10.82
N GLU A 21 -16.74 24.97 11.07
CA GLU A 21 -16.73 25.59 12.40
C GLU A 21 -15.35 25.97 12.96
N LYS A 22 -14.75 27.03 12.38
CA LYS A 22 -14.28 28.23 13.12
C LYS A 22 -13.79 29.33 12.16
N ASP A 23 -14.51 30.44 12.19
CA ASP A 23 -14.06 31.83 12.02
C ASP A 23 -13.21 32.21 10.78
N GLY A 24 -13.90 32.71 9.75
CA GLY A 24 -13.72 34.11 9.34
C GLY A 24 -12.39 34.59 8.72
N SER A 25 -11.51 33.72 8.22
CA SER A 25 -10.42 34.18 7.33
C SER A 25 -10.26 33.28 6.11
N CYS A 26 -10.33 33.92 4.94
CA CYS A 26 -10.25 33.33 3.62
C CYS A 26 -8.79 33.27 3.15
N ALA A 27 -8.01 32.43 3.82
CA ALA A 27 -6.76 31.84 3.36
C ALA A 27 -6.49 30.68 4.32
N ASP A 28 -5.83 29.61 3.88
CA ASP A 28 -5.51 28.45 4.71
C ASP A 28 -6.68 27.48 4.91
N HIS A 29 -7.25 26.99 3.80
CA HIS A 29 -7.89 25.67 3.77
C HIS A 29 -6.76 24.64 3.98
N CYS A 30 -6.34 24.51 5.23
CA CYS A 30 -5.19 23.75 5.68
C CYS A 30 -5.51 22.26 5.51
N ILE A 31 -5.22 21.74 4.33
CA ILE A 31 -5.12 20.31 4.06
C ILE A 31 -4.08 19.78 5.04
N ILE A 32 -4.54 19.09 6.07
CA ILE A 32 -3.66 18.37 7.01
C ILE A 32 -2.90 17.35 6.16
N ALA A 33 -1.66 17.68 5.87
CA ALA A 33 -0.81 16.95 4.95
C ALA A 33 -0.23 15.74 5.69
N GLU A 34 -1.06 14.72 5.90
CA GLU A 34 -0.64 13.50 6.60
C GLU A 34 0.13 12.57 5.68
N LYS A 35 1.18 11.93 6.23
CA LYS A 35 1.93 10.88 5.56
C LYS A 35 1.12 9.58 5.69
N LEU A 36 0.76 9.00 4.56
CA LEU A 36 -0.05 7.79 4.49
C LEU A 36 0.71 6.67 3.79
N MET A 37 0.47 5.44 4.22
CA MET A 37 0.81 4.24 3.47
C MET A 37 -0.42 3.80 2.68
N VAL A 38 -0.29 3.72 1.36
CA VAL A 38 -1.31 3.21 0.45
C VAL A 38 -0.82 1.89 -0.12
N ALA A 39 -1.56 0.80 0.13
CA ALA A 39 -1.32 -0.45 -0.58
C ALA A 39 -2.25 -0.54 -1.78
N LEU A 40 -1.65 -0.75 -2.95
CA LEU A 40 -2.36 -0.96 -4.20
C LEU A 40 -2.72 -2.42 -4.37
N ARG A 41 -3.74 -2.69 -5.21
CA ARG A 41 -4.10 -4.08 -5.54
C ARG A 41 -2.93 -4.84 -6.18
N ASP A 42 -2.07 -4.16 -6.93
CA ASP A 42 -0.88 -4.75 -7.58
C ASP A 42 0.17 -5.32 -6.59
N GLY A 43 -0.02 -5.09 -5.29
CA GLY A 43 0.89 -5.45 -4.21
C GLY A 43 1.96 -4.39 -3.93
N ARG A 44 1.92 -3.26 -4.64
CA ARG A 44 2.83 -2.12 -4.44
C ARG A 44 2.42 -1.33 -3.20
N LYS A 45 3.42 -0.85 -2.46
CA LYS A 45 3.23 -0.03 -1.26
C LYS A 45 3.80 1.36 -1.52
N LEU A 46 2.92 2.35 -1.52
CA LEU A 46 3.28 3.75 -1.69
C LEU A 46 3.19 4.45 -0.34
N ILE A 47 4.20 5.27 -0.04
CA ILE A 47 4.25 6.13 1.13
C ILE A 47 4.33 7.55 0.62
N GLY A 48 3.47 8.44 1.09
CA GLY A 48 3.49 9.82 0.62
C GLY A 48 2.55 10.72 1.39
N VAL A 49 2.63 12.00 1.10
CA VAL A 49 1.81 13.02 1.74
C VAL A 49 0.55 13.23 0.91
N LEU A 50 -0.62 13.04 1.52
CA LEU A 50 -1.89 13.24 0.82
C LEU A 50 -2.17 14.73 0.61
N ARG A 51 -2.39 15.14 -0.64
CA ARG A 51 -2.72 16.53 -1.01
C ARG A 51 -4.19 16.71 -1.31
N SER A 52 -4.82 15.74 -1.98
CA SER A 52 -6.25 15.77 -2.23
C SER A 52 -6.79 14.36 -2.44
N TRP A 53 -8.07 14.21 -2.15
CA TRP A 53 -8.81 12.97 -2.40
C TRP A 53 -10.22 13.28 -2.89
N ASP A 54 -10.84 12.31 -3.56
CA ASP A 54 -12.20 12.42 -4.10
C ASP A 54 -13.10 11.29 -3.55
N GLN A 55 -14.42 11.43 -3.66
CA GLN A 55 -15.43 10.45 -3.23
C GLN A 55 -15.27 9.07 -3.90
N PHE A 56 -14.57 8.98 -5.02
CA PHE A 56 -14.21 7.71 -5.63
C PHE A 56 -12.89 7.12 -5.09
N ALA A 57 -12.34 7.70 -4.02
CA ALA A 57 -11.04 7.41 -3.43
C ALA A 57 -9.86 7.62 -4.40
N ASN A 58 -10.00 8.50 -5.38
CA ASN A 58 -8.85 8.95 -6.17
C ASN A 58 -7.95 9.80 -5.27
N LEU A 59 -6.64 9.51 -5.24
CA LEU A 59 -5.69 10.15 -4.34
C LEU A 59 -4.62 10.90 -5.13
N VAL A 60 -4.32 12.12 -4.70
CA VAL A 60 -3.12 12.86 -5.14
C VAL A 60 -2.12 12.85 -4.00
N LEU A 61 -1.02 12.14 -4.20
CA LEU A 61 0.06 12.04 -3.25
C LEU A 61 1.25 12.89 -3.73
N GLN A 62 1.91 13.58 -2.81
CA GLN A 62 3.15 14.31 -3.03
C GLN A 62 4.29 13.67 -2.25
N SER A 63 5.51 13.84 -2.75
CA SER A 63 6.74 13.25 -2.20
C SER A 63 6.58 11.75 -2.00
N THR A 64 6.05 11.07 -3.02
CA THR A 64 5.79 9.64 -2.96
C THR A 64 7.05 8.83 -3.05
N VAL A 65 7.13 7.85 -2.15
CA VAL A 65 8.16 6.83 -2.09
C VAL A 65 7.47 5.48 -2.20
N GLU A 66 7.85 4.71 -3.20
CA GLU A 66 7.45 3.32 -3.30
C GLU A 66 8.45 2.45 -2.53
N ARG A 67 7.97 1.72 -1.53
CA ARG A 67 8.78 0.84 -0.71
C ARG A 67 8.57 -0.60 -1.14
N ILE A 68 9.65 -1.23 -1.62
CA ILE A 68 9.68 -2.63 -2.03
C ILE A 68 10.32 -3.45 -0.91
N PHE A 69 9.67 -4.54 -0.53
CA PHE A 69 10.17 -5.48 0.46
C PHE A 69 10.55 -6.80 -0.22
N ALA A 70 11.81 -7.20 -0.09
CA ALA A 70 12.33 -8.50 -0.48
C ALA A 70 12.70 -9.31 0.77
N PRO A 71 11.73 -10.02 1.39
CA PRO A 71 12.03 -10.92 2.50
C PRO A 71 12.88 -12.10 2.03
N SER A 72 13.88 -12.48 2.82
CA SER A 72 14.74 -13.63 2.55
C SER A 72 13.92 -14.94 2.63
N PRO A 73 14.18 -15.92 1.75
CA PRO A 73 13.45 -17.20 1.77
C PRO A 73 13.63 -17.98 3.08
N GLU A 74 14.72 -17.77 3.81
CA GLU A 74 15.03 -18.48 5.06
C GLU A 74 14.15 -18.03 6.25
N SER A 75 13.61 -16.81 6.17
CA SER A 75 12.81 -16.19 7.22
C SER A 75 11.32 -16.07 6.85
N ALA A 76 10.92 -16.60 5.68
CA ALA A 76 9.56 -16.54 5.14
C ALA A 76 8.51 -17.38 5.92
N GLY A 77 8.86 -17.88 7.11
CA GLY A 77 7.99 -18.60 8.04
C GLY A 77 8.34 -18.40 9.51
N SER A 78 9.29 -17.51 9.85
CA SER A 78 9.61 -17.15 11.23
C SER A 78 8.74 -15.99 11.72
N ASP A 79 8.58 -15.87 13.04
CA ASP A 79 7.82 -14.79 13.69
C ASP A 79 8.42 -13.39 13.42
N ARG A 80 9.67 -13.34 12.94
CA ARG A 80 10.35 -12.15 12.43
C ARG A 80 10.97 -12.44 11.06
N PRO A 81 10.35 -11.99 9.95
CA PRO A 81 10.96 -12.09 8.65
C PRO A 81 12.12 -11.08 8.54
N THR A 82 13.25 -11.55 8.04
CA THR A 82 14.41 -10.73 7.70
C THR A 82 14.53 -10.58 6.19
N GLY A 83 15.11 -9.49 5.72
CA GLY A 83 15.30 -9.28 4.29
C GLY A 83 15.84 -7.91 3.95
N LEU A 84 15.72 -7.57 2.68
CA LEU A 84 16.12 -6.27 2.16
C LEU A 84 14.90 -5.44 1.82
N TYR A 85 14.98 -4.14 2.04
CA TYR A 85 14.00 -3.18 1.53
C TYR A 85 14.69 -2.13 0.67
N ALA A 86 13.94 -1.57 -0.27
CA ALA A 86 14.43 -0.48 -1.09
C ALA A 86 13.31 0.52 -1.39
N ASP A 87 13.68 1.80 -1.41
CA ASP A 87 12.77 2.93 -1.55
C ASP A 87 13.00 3.63 -2.91
N ILE A 88 11.93 3.85 -3.67
CA ILE A 88 11.96 4.50 -4.99
C ILE A 88 11.16 5.79 -4.92
N ASN A 89 11.79 6.92 -5.22
CA ASN A 89 11.12 8.22 -5.21
C ASN A 89 10.40 8.47 -6.54
N HIS A 90 9.10 8.77 -6.48
CA HIS A 90 8.26 9.07 -7.64
C HIS A 90 7.79 10.54 -7.68
N GLY A 91 7.85 11.27 -6.57
CA GLY A 91 7.50 12.69 -6.52
C GLY A 91 5.98 12.91 -6.39
N ILE A 92 5.31 13.39 -7.44
CA ILE A 92 3.85 13.57 -7.43
C ILE A 92 3.22 12.36 -8.12
N PHE A 93 2.27 11.71 -7.46
CA PHE A 93 1.64 10.49 -7.95
C PHE A 93 0.13 10.55 -7.82
N LEU A 94 -0.57 10.27 -8.93
CA LEU A 94 -2.03 10.17 -8.99
C LEU A 94 -2.44 8.70 -8.92
N VAL A 95 -3.16 8.32 -7.87
CA VAL A 95 -3.70 6.97 -7.71
C VAL A 95 -5.19 6.98 -8.02
N ARG A 96 -5.62 6.10 -8.92
CA ARG A 96 -7.03 5.86 -9.19
C ARG A 96 -7.65 5.05 -8.05
N GLY A 97 -8.80 5.45 -7.55
CA GLY A 97 -9.39 4.85 -6.35
C GLY A 97 -9.80 3.40 -6.51
N GLU A 98 -10.06 2.95 -7.73
CA GLU A 98 -10.27 1.54 -8.04
C GLU A 98 -9.03 0.68 -7.86
N ASN A 99 -7.82 1.23 -7.75
CA ASN A 99 -6.59 0.47 -7.52
C ASN A 99 -6.17 0.49 -6.04
N VAL A 100 -6.84 1.31 -5.23
CA VAL A 100 -6.60 1.38 -3.78
C VAL A 100 -7.19 0.15 -3.12
N LEU A 101 -6.34 -0.62 -2.43
CA LEU A 101 -6.78 -1.76 -1.63
C LEU A 101 -7.06 -1.36 -0.18
N LEU A 102 -6.08 -0.68 0.42
CA LEU A 102 -6.16 -0.14 1.78
C LEU A 102 -5.24 1.06 1.91
N LEU A 103 -5.54 1.90 2.89
CA LEU A 103 -4.72 3.03 3.28
C LEU A 103 -4.67 3.13 4.80
N GLY A 104 -3.53 3.57 5.33
CA GLY A 104 -3.28 3.75 6.75
C GLY A 104 -2.41 4.97 7.01
N GLU A 105 -2.65 5.61 8.15
CA GLU A 105 -1.81 6.70 8.65
C GLU A 105 -0.47 6.13 9.12
N ILE A 106 0.60 6.85 8.80
CA ILE A 106 1.96 6.52 9.23
C ILE A 106 2.30 7.44 10.39
N ASP A 107 2.77 6.86 11.48
CA ASP A 107 3.29 7.63 12.62
C ASP A 107 4.76 7.94 12.35
N LEU A 108 5.07 9.22 12.10
CA LEU A 108 6.41 9.67 11.74
C LEU A 108 7.47 9.26 12.76
N ASP A 109 7.11 9.23 14.04
CA ASP A 109 8.06 8.93 15.12
C ASP A 109 8.35 7.43 15.24
N ARG A 110 7.49 6.56 14.71
CA ARG A 110 7.59 5.10 14.85
C ARG A 110 7.98 4.39 13.56
N ASP A 111 7.56 4.91 12.42
CA ASP A 111 7.71 4.26 11.11
C ASP A 111 8.93 4.77 10.31
N ASP A 112 9.67 5.75 10.85
CA ASP A 112 10.97 6.15 10.31
C ASP A 112 12.05 5.07 10.58
N ASP A 113 11.89 4.25 11.63
CA ASP A 113 12.75 3.10 11.89
C ASP A 113 12.37 1.91 10.98
N PRO A 114 13.34 1.29 10.28
CA PRO A 114 13.05 0.11 9.47
C PRO A 114 12.51 -1.02 10.37
N PRO A 115 11.52 -1.80 9.89
CA PRO A 115 11.00 -2.91 10.66
C PRO A 115 12.15 -3.86 11.03
N PRO A 116 12.21 -4.34 12.28
CA PRO A 116 13.36 -5.06 12.80
C PRO A 116 13.65 -6.31 11.97
N GLY A 117 14.84 -6.36 11.36
CA GLY A 117 15.28 -7.43 10.46
C GLY A 117 15.33 -7.08 8.97
N PHE A 118 14.90 -5.88 8.59
CA PHE A 118 15.02 -5.37 7.22
C PHE A 118 16.16 -4.35 7.09
N GLU A 119 17.09 -4.60 6.18
CA GLU A 119 18.21 -3.70 5.87
C GLU A 119 18.01 -3.01 4.51
N LEU A 120 18.58 -1.81 4.36
CA LEU A 120 18.52 -1.06 3.11
C LEU A 120 19.36 -1.78 2.05
N GLY A 121 18.71 -2.27 1.00
CA GLY A 121 19.35 -2.96 -0.11
C GLY A 121 19.49 -2.07 -1.36
N GLU A 122 20.32 -2.52 -2.29
CA GLU A 122 20.43 -1.90 -3.61
C GLU A 122 19.15 -2.13 -4.43
N LEU A 123 18.64 -1.08 -5.08
CA LEU A 123 17.34 -1.08 -5.76
C LEU A 123 17.19 -2.21 -6.79
N ASP A 124 18.22 -2.44 -7.59
CA ASP A 124 18.19 -3.45 -8.66
C ASP A 124 18.16 -4.88 -8.11
N VAL A 125 18.86 -5.12 -6.99
CA VAL A 125 18.87 -6.43 -6.32
C VAL A 125 17.51 -6.71 -5.68
N VAL A 126 16.97 -5.74 -4.94
CA VAL A 126 15.68 -5.87 -4.24
C VAL A 126 14.52 -6.05 -5.22
N LYS A 127 14.54 -5.32 -6.35
CA LYS A 127 13.53 -5.50 -7.41
C LYS A 127 13.55 -6.90 -7.99
N LYS A 128 14.73 -7.42 -8.35
CA LYS A 128 14.87 -8.78 -8.89
C LYS A 128 14.35 -9.83 -7.92
N LEU A 129 14.75 -9.75 -6.65
CA LEU A 129 14.30 -10.68 -5.60
C LEU A 129 12.77 -10.60 -5.39
N ALA A 130 12.20 -9.40 -5.40
CA ALA A 130 10.76 -9.21 -5.25
C ALA A 130 9.97 -9.77 -6.44
N GLU A 131 10.46 -9.58 -7.67
CA GLU A 131 9.85 -10.12 -8.89
C GLU A 131 9.91 -11.65 -8.95
N GLU A 132 11.08 -12.23 -8.63
CA GLU A 132 11.26 -13.68 -8.55
C GLU A 132 10.29 -14.29 -7.54
N LYS A 133 10.17 -13.70 -6.34
CA LYS A 133 9.22 -14.15 -5.33
C LYS A 133 7.77 -14.05 -5.81
N LYS A 134 7.38 -12.92 -6.42
CA LYS A 134 6.03 -12.71 -6.96
C LYS A 134 5.71 -13.73 -8.06
N ALA A 135 6.69 -14.11 -8.89
CA ALA A 135 6.54 -15.14 -9.90
C ALA A 135 6.34 -16.53 -9.28
N VAL A 136 7.13 -16.87 -8.25
CA VAL A 136 7.00 -18.13 -7.49
C VAL A 136 5.64 -18.22 -6.80
N ASP A 137 5.20 -17.17 -6.12
CA ASP A 137 3.91 -17.12 -5.43
C ASP A 137 2.75 -17.23 -6.44
N LYS A 138 2.85 -16.57 -7.59
CA LYS A 138 1.86 -16.69 -8.68
C LYS A 138 1.80 -18.11 -9.23
N ALA A 139 2.93 -18.79 -9.39
CA ALA A 139 2.99 -20.18 -9.84
C ALA A 139 2.41 -21.14 -8.77
N ARG A 140 2.76 -20.94 -7.50
CA ARG A 140 2.26 -21.71 -6.36
C ARG A 140 0.75 -21.57 -6.21
N GLU A 141 0.22 -20.36 -6.35
CA GLU A 141 -1.22 -20.10 -6.24
C GLU A 141 -1.98 -20.72 -7.41
N LYS A 142 -1.47 -20.61 -8.65
CA LYS A 142 -2.05 -21.33 -9.80
C LYS A 142 -2.07 -22.85 -9.58
N ALA A 143 -1.02 -23.42 -9.01
CA ALA A 143 -0.98 -24.85 -8.69
C ALA A 143 -1.97 -25.21 -7.57
N ARG A 144 -2.13 -24.36 -6.55
CA ARG A 144 -3.10 -24.52 -5.47
C ARG A 144 -4.53 -24.48 -5.99
N VAL A 145 -4.87 -23.48 -6.80
CA VAL A 145 -6.19 -23.35 -7.42
C VAL A 145 -6.51 -24.57 -8.29
N LYS A 146 -5.56 -25.05 -9.10
CA LYS A 146 -5.76 -26.29 -9.88
C LYS A 146 -6.02 -27.53 -9.02
N LYS A 147 -5.38 -27.64 -7.86
CA LYS A 147 -5.61 -28.76 -6.92
C LYS A 147 -6.98 -28.66 -6.26
N LEU A 148 -7.39 -27.45 -5.86
CA LEU A 148 -8.68 -27.18 -5.24
C LEU A 148 -9.84 -27.34 -6.22
N ALA A 149 -9.65 -26.96 -7.49
CA ALA A 149 -10.63 -27.16 -8.56
C ALA A 149 -10.98 -28.64 -8.75
N LYS A 150 -10.00 -29.55 -8.63
CA LYS A 150 -10.25 -31.01 -8.66
C LYS A 150 -11.11 -31.50 -7.49
N GLN A 151 -11.19 -30.74 -6.40
CA GLN A 151 -11.99 -31.04 -5.22
C GLN A 151 -13.36 -30.34 -5.25
N GLY A 152 -13.75 -29.74 -6.38
CA GLY A 152 -15.05 -29.07 -6.52
C GLY A 152 -15.09 -27.64 -5.97
N PHE A 153 -13.95 -27.07 -5.57
CA PHE A 153 -13.87 -25.64 -5.28
C PHE A 153 -13.74 -24.85 -6.58
N GLU A 154 -14.80 -24.15 -6.96
CA GLU A 154 -14.69 -23.06 -7.92
C GLU A 154 -13.99 -21.91 -7.21
N GLY A 155 -12.69 -21.77 -7.47
CA GLY A 155 -12.00 -20.55 -7.08
C GLY A 155 -12.63 -19.42 -7.87
N GLU A 156 -13.50 -18.63 -7.25
CA GLU A 156 -13.90 -17.36 -7.83
C GLU A 156 -12.60 -16.62 -8.15
N ASN A 157 -12.39 -16.30 -9.43
CA ASN A 157 -11.22 -15.55 -9.91
C ASN A 157 -11.28 -14.07 -9.44
N ILE A 158 -11.62 -13.82 -8.18
CA ILE A 158 -11.54 -12.49 -7.54
C ILE A 158 -10.08 -12.00 -7.50
N GLY A 159 -9.13 -12.90 -7.78
CA GLY A 159 -7.69 -12.65 -7.85
C GLY A 159 -7.15 -12.26 -9.22
N GLU A 160 -7.97 -12.05 -10.26
CA GLU A 160 -7.54 -11.17 -11.36
C GLU A 160 -7.75 -9.72 -10.91
N ILE A 161 -6.93 -9.35 -9.94
CA ILE A 161 -6.50 -7.98 -9.78
C ILE A 161 -5.70 -7.67 -11.06
N VAL A 162 -6.13 -6.65 -11.78
CA VAL A 162 -5.70 -6.17 -13.12
C VAL A 162 -6.56 -6.71 -14.28
N LEU A 163 -7.61 -5.96 -14.60
CA LEU A 163 -7.81 -5.52 -16.00
C LEU A 163 -6.98 -4.25 -16.22
#